data_AF-A0A847JX50-F1
#
_entry.id   AF-A0A847JX50-F1
#
_cell.length_a   1.000
_cell.length_b   1.000
_cell.length_c   1.000
_cell.angle_alpha   90.00
_cell.angle_beta   90.00
_cell.angle_gamma   90.00
#
_symmetry.space_group_name_H-M   'P 1'
#
loop_
_entity.id
_entity.type
_entity.pdbx_description
1 polymer ?
#
loop_
_entity_poly.entity_id
_entity_poly.type
_entity_poly.pdbx_seq_one_letter_code
_entity_poly.pdbx_strand_id
1 'polypeptide(L)'
;MKVKRIELEGRAGRVAIEREGDNIRIDSIIRDPGKEQAWLTRVVSSKQLVHADASENELWSLAQIIQRRCDGVRGTNGDIDDYYRELQRFAD
;
A
#
# COMPACT_ATOMS: atom_id res chain seq x y z
N MET A 1 -19.57 3.84 5.99
CA MET A 1 -18.53 4.47 6.82
C MET A 1 -17.27 4.53 5.96
N LYS A 2 -16.82 5.70 5.50
CA LYS A 2 -15.61 5.77 4.64
C LYS A 2 -14.40 5.59 5.54
N VAL A 3 -13.72 4.45 5.42
CA VAL A 3 -12.50 4.17 6.19
C VAL A 3 -11.46 5.23 5.78
N LYS A 4 -10.89 5.94 6.76
CA LYS A 4 -9.97 7.06 6.52
C LYS A 4 -8.51 6.63 6.57
N ARG A 5 -8.22 5.57 7.32
CA ARG A 5 -6.86 5.05 7.53
C ARG A 5 -6.91 3.55 7.79
N ILE A 6 -5.98 2.82 7.19
CA ILE A 6 -5.64 1.44 7.55
C ILE A 6 -4.21 1.44 8.07
N GLU A 7 -3.96 0.65 9.10
CA GLU A 7 -2.62 0.29 9.54
C GLU A 7 -2.43 -1.21 9.40
N LEU A 8 -1.40 -1.61 8.67
CA LEU A 8 -0.99 -2.97 8.42
C LEU A 8 0.32 -3.19 9.17
N GLU A 9 0.34 -4.14 10.09
CA GLU A 9 1.57 -4.54 10.78
C GLU A 9 1.93 -5.97 10.37
N GLY A 10 3.18 -6.14 9.94
CA GLY A 10 3.74 -7.42 9.53
C GLY A 10 5.07 -7.69 10.19
N ARG A 11 5.62 -8.88 9.96
CA ARG A 11 6.87 -9.33 10.55
C ARG A 11 8.06 -8.44 10.14
N ALA A 12 8.05 -7.94 8.91
CA ALA A 12 9.14 -7.14 8.36
C ALA A 12 9.00 -5.64 8.66
N GLY A 13 7.83 -5.17 9.07
CA GLY A 13 7.58 -3.74 9.21
C GLY A 13 6.11 -3.40 9.38
N ARG A 14 5.79 -2.13 9.21
CA ARG A 14 4.42 -1.61 9.24
C ARG A 14 4.17 -0.65 8.10
N VAL A 15 2.94 -0.62 7.63
CA VAL A 15 2.47 0.29 6.60
C VAL A 15 1.19 0.95 7.08
N ALA A 16 1.10 2.26 6.92
CA ALA A 16 -0.11 3.04 7.14
C ALA A 16 -0.57 3.60 5.79
N ILE A 17 -1.85 3.39 5.48
CA ILE A 17 -2.51 3.90 4.28
C ILE A 17 -3.56 4.88 4.76
N GLU A 18 -3.45 6.15 4.39
CA GLU A 18 -4.35 7.22 4.82
C GLU A 18 -4.91 7.98 3.62
N ARG A 19 -6.20 8.31 3.69
CA ARG A 19 -6.87 9.14 2.69
C ARG A 19 -6.89 10.59 3.16
N GLU A 20 -6.12 11.45 2.49
CA GLU A 20 -6.06 12.89 2.71
C GLU A 20 -6.78 13.61 1.56
N GLY A 21 -8.11 13.76 1.69
CA GLY A 21 -8.95 14.38 0.66
C GLY A 21 -8.95 13.58 -0.65
N ASP A 22 -8.37 14.18 -1.70
CA ASP A 22 -8.21 13.60 -3.04
C ASP A 22 -6.90 12.80 -3.20
N ASN A 23 -6.16 12.57 -2.11
CA ASN A 23 -4.90 11.82 -2.12
C ASN A 23 -4.96 10.61 -1.19
N ILE A 24 -4.19 9.59 -1.55
CA ILE A 24 -3.85 8.46 -0.68
C ILE A 24 -2.36 8.56 -0.35
N ARG A 25 -2.07 8.65 0.94
CA ARG A 25 -0.73 8.67 1.50
C ARG A 25 -0.41 7.31 2.07
N ILE A 26 0.73 6.76 1.70
CA ILE A 26 1.21 5.47 2.15
C ILE A 26 2.55 5.69 2.83
N ASP A 27 2.56 5.55 4.15
CA ASP A 27 3.76 5.63 4.97
C ASP A 27 4.16 4.23 5.39
N SER A 28 5.44 3.90 5.23
CA SER A 28 5.90 2.54 5.47
C SER A 28 7.25 2.54 6.15
N ILE A 29 7.42 1.64 7.12
CA ILE A 29 8.63 1.48 7.92
C ILE A 29 9.00 0.01 7.97
N ILE A 30 10.23 -0.32 7.60
CA ILE A 30 10.79 -1.68 7.74
C ILE A 30 11.65 -1.77 9.00
N ARG A 31 11.51 -2.89 9.70
CA ARG A 31 12.13 -3.13 11.02
C ARG A 31 13.62 -3.44 10.90
N ASP A 32 14.02 -4.17 9.85
CA ASP A 32 15.41 -4.46 9.53
C ASP A 32 15.72 -4.07 8.08
N PRO A 33 16.18 -2.83 7.84
CA PRO A 33 16.33 -2.30 6.48
C PRO A 33 17.51 -2.86 5.69
N GLY A 34 18.52 -3.45 6.33
CA GLY A 34 19.75 -3.84 5.67
C GLY A 34 20.36 -2.69 4.83
N LYS A 35 20.26 -2.79 3.50
CA LYS A 35 20.73 -1.78 2.53
C LYS A 35 19.62 -0.88 1.96
N GLU A 36 18.37 -1.14 2.29
CA GLU A 36 17.21 -0.37 1.83
C GLU A 36 16.94 0.83 2.74
N GLN A 37 16.11 1.78 2.28
CA GLN A 37 15.65 2.87 3.14
C GLN A 37 14.63 2.36 4.14
N ALA A 38 14.89 2.62 5.44
CA ALA A 38 14.03 2.20 6.54
C ALA A 38 12.61 2.77 6.45
N TRP A 39 12.45 3.95 5.84
CA TRP A 39 11.17 4.63 5.69
C TRP A 39 10.92 4.99 4.24
N LEU A 40 9.65 4.92 3.81
CA LEU A 40 9.18 5.46 2.55
C LEU A 40 7.78 6.05 2.73
N THR A 41 7.61 7.24 2.18
CA THR A 41 6.30 7.83 1.90
C THR A 41 6.03 7.83 0.41
N ARG A 42 4.85 7.36 0.03
CA ARG A 42 4.30 7.50 -1.32
C ARG A 42 2.97 8.25 -1.23
N VAL A 43 2.74 9.20 -2.12
CA VAL A 43 1.46 9.90 -2.24
C VAL A 43 0.96 9.71 -3.66
N VAL A 44 -0.29 9.31 -3.81
CA VAL A 44 -0.96 9.11 -5.09
C VAL A 44 -2.32 9.79 -5.08
N SER A 45 -2.78 10.31 -6.21
CA SER A 45 -4.13 10.90 -6.27
C SER A 45 -5.18 9.79 -6.30
N SER A 46 -6.22 9.91 -5.48
CA SER A 46 -7.37 8.99 -5.50
C SER A 46 -8.04 8.97 -6.87
N LYS A 47 -8.06 10.10 -7.58
CA LYS A 47 -8.61 10.18 -8.96
C LYS A 47 -7.80 9.33 -9.94
N GLN A 48 -6.49 9.26 -9.80
CA GLN A 48 -5.64 8.39 -10.63
C GLN A 48 -5.92 6.91 -10.36
N LEU A 49 -6.28 6.56 -9.12
CA LEU A 49 -6.64 5.19 -8.73
C LEU A 49 -8.06 4.77 -9.13
N VAL A 50 -8.93 5.71 -9.50
CA VAL A 50 -10.31 5.43 -9.95
C VAL A 50 -10.39 5.27 -11.49
N HIS A 51 -9.42 5.79 -12.24
CA HIS A 51 -9.37 5.62 -13.70
C HIS A 51 -8.75 4.28 -14.10
N ALA A 52 -9.60 3.34 -14.53
CA ALA A 52 -9.31 1.92 -14.78
C ALA A 52 -7.94 1.62 -15.42
N ASP A 53 -7.58 2.26 -16.54
CA ASP A 53 -6.36 1.92 -17.30
C ASP A 53 -5.04 2.33 -16.64
N ALA A 54 -5.02 3.40 -15.85
CA ALA A 54 -3.83 3.81 -15.08
C ALA A 54 -3.83 3.19 -13.68
N SER A 55 -5.02 2.92 -13.13
CA SER A 55 -5.22 2.47 -11.77
C SER A 55 -4.68 1.07 -11.51
N GLU A 56 -4.79 0.12 -12.44
CA GLU A 56 -4.48 -1.28 -12.14
C GLU A 56 -2.98 -1.50 -11.90
N ASN A 57 -2.13 -0.97 -12.79
CA ASN A 57 -0.68 -1.04 -12.63
C ASN A 57 -0.19 -0.27 -11.41
N GLU A 58 -0.82 0.88 -11.11
CA GLU A 58 -0.42 1.73 -10.00
C GLU A 58 -0.87 1.13 -8.65
N LEU A 59 -2.10 0.63 -8.56
CA LEU A 59 -2.61 -0.13 -7.42
C LEU A 59 -1.80 -1.40 -7.18
N TRP A 60 -1.46 -2.14 -8.24
CA TRP A 60 -0.63 -3.33 -8.15
C TRP A 60 0.80 -3.02 -7.68
N SER A 61 1.37 -1.92 -8.16
CA SER A 61 2.67 -1.42 -7.70
C SER A 61 2.63 -1.04 -6.21
N LEU A 62 1.56 -0.39 -5.76
CA LEU A 62 1.35 -0.06 -4.36
C LEU A 62 1.18 -1.31 -3.50
N ALA A 63 0.39 -2.28 -3.93
CA ALA A 63 0.20 -3.56 -3.25
C ALA A 63 1.53 -4.32 -3.10
N GLN A 64 2.39 -4.32 -4.13
CA GLN A 64 3.74 -4.89 -4.04
C GLN A 64 4.63 -4.18 -3.03
N ILE A 65 4.55 -2.85 -2.94
CA ILE A 65 5.30 -2.08 -1.93
C ILE A 65 4.83 -2.46 -0.53
N ILE A 66 3.52 -2.55 -0.32
CA ILE A 66 2.91 -2.93 0.96
C ILE A 66 3.38 -4.33 1.36
N GLN A 67 3.20 -5.32 0.49
CA GLN A 67 3.60 -6.71 0.70
C GLN A 67 5.10 -6.81 1.04
N ARG A 68 5.96 -6.16 0.25
CA ARG A 68 7.41 -6.18 0.47
C ARG A 68 7.79 -5.64 1.85
N ARG A 69 7.07 -4.63 2.35
CA ARG A 69 7.41 -3.96 3.61
C ARG A 69 6.74 -4.57 4.84
N CYS A 70 5.57 -5.17 4.71
CA CYS A 70 4.94 -5.94 5.77
C CYS A 70 5.60 -7.33 5.91
N ASP A 71 5.95 -7.97 4.81
CA ASP A 71 6.37 -9.39 4.81
C ASP A 71 7.87 -9.61 4.55
N GLY A 72 8.59 -8.65 3.97
CA GLY A 72 10.07 -8.66 3.89
C GLY A 72 10.68 -9.42 2.70
N VAL A 73 9.89 -9.81 1.69
CA VAL A 73 10.25 -10.54 0.44
C VAL A 73 10.36 -12.07 0.54
N ARG A 74 9.24 -12.75 0.26
CA ARG A 74 9.04 -13.96 -0.60
C ARG A 74 7.81 -14.76 -0.12
N GLY A 75 6.86 -14.99 -1.03
CA GLY A 75 6.30 -16.33 -1.17
C GLY A 75 4.94 -16.66 -0.55
N THR A 76 4.04 -15.70 -0.32
CA THR A 76 2.60 -16.01 -0.37
C THR A 76 2.01 -15.28 -1.56
N ASN A 77 1.86 -15.98 -2.69
CA ASN A 77 1.04 -15.55 -3.83
C ASN A 77 -0.47 -15.40 -3.45
N GLY A 78 -0.80 -15.24 -2.17
CA GLY A 78 -2.15 -15.07 -1.66
C GLY A 78 -2.53 -13.61 -1.35
N ASP A 79 -1.58 -12.72 -1.04
CA ASP A 79 -1.92 -11.47 -0.35
C ASP A 79 -1.91 -10.20 -1.21
N ILE A 80 -1.25 -10.18 -2.38
CA ILE A 80 -1.25 -8.97 -3.24
C ILE A 80 -2.67 -8.66 -3.74
N ASP A 81 -3.46 -9.68 -4.06
CA ASP A 81 -4.86 -9.54 -4.49
C ASP A 81 -5.75 -9.02 -3.35
N ASP A 82 -5.50 -9.42 -2.10
CA ASP A 82 -6.25 -8.92 -0.94
C ASP A 82 -5.92 -7.46 -0.65
N TYR A 83 -4.64 -7.07 -0.71
CA TYR A 83 -4.24 -5.65 -0.64
C TYR A 83 -4.77 -4.84 -1.82
N TYR A 84 -4.77 -5.40 -3.03
CA TYR A 84 -5.32 -4.77 -4.23
C TYR A 84 -6.83 -4.54 -4.09
N ARG A 85 -7.59 -5.54 -3.63
CA ARG A 85 -9.04 -5.43 -3.38
C ARG A 85 -9.35 -4.44 -2.27
N GLU A 86 -8.52 -4.39 -1.22
CA GLU A 86 -8.68 -3.45 -0.13
C GLU A 86 -8.40 -2.01 -0.58
N LEU A 87 -7.38 -1.81 -1.43
CA LEU A 87 -7.10 -0.53 -2.08
C LEU A 87 -8.23 -0.10 -3.05
N GLN A 88 -8.81 -1.03 -3.81
CA GLN A 88 -9.98 -0.76 -4.65
C GLN A 88 -11.19 -0.31 -3.83
N ARG A 89 -11.50 -1.00 -2.71
CA ARG A 89 -12.55 -0.57 -1.77
C ARG A 89 -12.28 0.79 -1.14
N PHE A 90 -11.01 1.18 -1.03
CA PHE A 90 -10.59 2.47 -0.52
C PHE A 90 -10.70 3.60 -1.54
N ALA A 91 -10.55 3.27 -2.83
CA ALA A 91 -10.62 4.22 -3.94
C ALA A 91 -12.08 4.60 -4.30
N ASP A 92 -13.03 3.67 -4.15
CA ASP A 92 -14.49 3.89 -4.27
C ASP A 92 -15.03 4.93 -3.24
#